data_AF-A0A6J0D949-F1
#
_entry.id   AF-A0A6J0D949-F1
#
_cell.length_a   1.000
_cell.length_b   1.000
_cell.length_c   1.000
_cell.angle_alpha   90.00
_cell.angle_beta   90.00
_cell.angle_gamma   90.00
#
_symmetry.space_group_name_H-M   'P 1'
#
loop_
_entity.id
_entity.type
_entity.pdbx_description
1 polymer ?
#
loop_
_entity_poly.entity_id
_entity_poly.type
_entity_poly.pdbx_seq_one_letter_code
_entity_poly.pdbx_strand_id
1 'polypeptide(L)'
;MSYQQPQLRDPRQRETDLSDRESLVSGHEHQGKSCQSTAVFNVVNSVIGSGIIGLPYSMKQAGFPLGMLLLFWVSYITDFSLILLIKGGALSGTDSYQSLVNKTFGFPGYLLLSALQFMYPFIAMISYNIITGDTLSKVFQRIPGVDPGSLFIGRHFIIVVSTVTLTLPLSLYRDIAKLGKISLVSTILTVLILGIVMTRAVSLGPNIPKTEDAWVFAKPNAIQAIGVMSFGDLFENYCRSDDLVTFGRFCYGITVILTYPIECFVTREVIANVFFGGNPSSVFHIILTVVIITAATLVSLLIDCLGIVLELNGALCAAPLIFIIPSACYLKLSEEPRTHADKIMACVMLPVGAVVMVVGFVMAITNPQDCTHGQEMFYCLTSDNISFPNISRSHLQLTTQPSLLNHSIFQ
;
A
#
# COMPACT_ATOMS: atom_id res chain seq x y z
N MET A 1 14.16 -17.60 62.07
CA MET A 1 13.17 -16.62 61.58
C MET A 1 13.45 -15.31 62.30
N SER A 2 14.02 -14.33 61.60
CA SER A 2 14.28 -12.99 62.13
C SER A 2 13.45 -12.02 61.31
N TYR A 3 12.45 -11.40 61.93
CA TYR A 3 11.63 -10.33 61.33
C TYR A 3 12.43 -9.02 61.38
N GLN A 4 12.60 -8.36 60.25
CA GLN A 4 13.29 -7.07 60.14
C GLN A 4 12.25 -5.97 59.91
N GLN A 5 12.20 -4.97 60.80
CA GLN A 5 11.29 -3.82 60.72
C GLN A 5 11.67 -2.88 59.57
N PRO A 6 10.70 -2.16 58.96
CA PRO A 6 10.98 -1.19 57.90
C PRO A 6 11.48 0.15 58.49
N GLN A 7 12.58 0.69 57.94
CA GLN A 7 13.06 2.02 58.29
C GLN A 7 12.16 3.13 57.70
N LEU A 8 11.78 4.11 58.52
CA LEU A 8 11.12 5.34 58.08
C LEU A 8 12.11 6.20 57.28
N ARG A 9 11.74 6.55 56.03
CA ARG A 9 12.52 7.39 55.12
C ARG A 9 12.35 8.88 55.44
N ASP A 10 13.43 9.66 55.37
CA ASP A 10 13.50 11.09 55.72
C ASP A 10 12.55 11.94 54.85
N PRO A 11 11.71 12.83 55.44
CA PRO A 11 10.80 13.72 54.72
C PRO A 11 11.48 14.58 53.65
N ARG A 12 12.74 15.01 53.86
CA ARG A 12 13.47 15.86 52.90
C ARG A 12 13.81 15.12 51.61
N GLN A 13 14.11 13.82 51.69
CA GLN A 13 14.32 12.97 50.51
C GLN A 13 13.03 12.77 49.70
N ARG A 14 11.86 12.87 50.33
CA ARG A 14 10.56 12.72 49.65
C ARG A 14 10.22 13.94 48.80
N GLU A 15 10.60 15.14 49.23
CA GLU A 15 10.40 16.38 48.48
C GLU A 15 11.38 16.51 47.31
N THR A 16 12.62 16.03 47.46
CA THR A 16 13.59 16.00 46.35
C THR A 16 13.16 15.01 45.27
N ASP A 17 12.69 13.82 45.65
CA ASP A 17 12.22 12.78 44.72
C ASP A 17 10.90 13.18 44.02
N LEU A 18 10.08 14.04 44.64
CA LEU A 18 8.87 14.59 44.00
C LEU A 18 9.22 15.67 42.96
N SER A 19 10.15 16.57 43.29
CA SER A 19 10.65 17.60 42.37
C SER A 19 11.44 17.02 41.19
N ASP A 20 12.23 15.96 41.43
CA ASP A 20 12.95 15.23 40.38
C ASP A 20 11.99 14.45 39.47
N ARG A 21 10.89 13.91 40.00
CA ARG A 21 9.84 13.28 39.18
C ARG A 21 9.05 14.31 38.36
N GLU A 22 8.72 15.47 38.91
CA GLU A 22 8.05 16.53 38.16
C GLU A 22 8.94 17.14 37.06
N SER A 23 10.26 17.22 37.28
CA SER A 23 11.21 17.66 36.25
C SER A 23 11.45 16.59 35.16
N LEU A 24 11.42 15.31 35.50
CA LEU A 24 11.49 14.21 34.52
C LEU A 24 10.21 14.05 33.69
N VAL A 25 9.04 14.33 34.29
CA VAL A 25 7.74 14.32 33.58
C VAL A 25 7.60 15.54 32.67
N SER A 26 8.01 16.73 33.13
CA SER A 26 7.99 17.95 32.30
C SER A 26 9.04 17.93 31.17
N GLY A 27 10.17 17.24 31.34
CA GLY A 27 11.14 16.98 30.27
C GLY A 27 10.61 16.09 29.14
N HIS A 28 9.64 15.21 29.42
CA HIS A 28 9.00 14.36 28.41
C HIS A 28 7.90 15.08 27.61
N GLU A 29 7.27 16.13 28.15
CA GLU A 29 6.18 16.84 27.47
C GLU A 29 6.64 17.68 26.26
N HIS A 30 7.88 18.18 26.28
CA HIS A 30 8.42 18.99 25.17
C HIS A 30 9.10 18.17 24.07
N GLN A 31 9.60 16.97 24.36
CA GLN A 31 10.23 16.08 23.38
C GLN A 31 9.24 15.08 22.73
N GLY A 32 8.10 14.81 23.39
CA GLY A 32 7.07 13.87 22.91
C GLY A 32 6.14 14.38 21.81
N LYS A 33 5.84 15.69 21.76
CA LYS A 33 4.86 16.26 20.79
C LYS A 33 5.36 16.19 19.33
N SER A 34 6.64 16.43 19.10
CA SER A 34 7.30 16.33 17.79
C SER A 34 7.35 14.87 17.28
N CYS A 35 7.64 13.92 18.19
CA CYS A 35 7.75 12.51 17.88
C CYS A 35 6.40 11.87 17.53
N GLN A 36 5.34 12.15 18.30
CA GLN A 36 4.00 11.63 18.01
C GLN A 36 3.44 12.19 16.70
N SER A 37 3.59 13.49 16.45
CA SER A 37 3.12 14.09 15.19
C SER A 37 3.84 13.50 13.98
N THR A 38 5.15 13.31 14.06
CA THR A 38 5.95 12.68 12.98
C THR A 38 5.54 11.21 12.75
N ALA A 39 5.29 10.45 13.83
CA ALA A 39 4.82 9.08 13.72
C ALA A 39 3.45 8.99 13.03
N VAL A 40 2.51 9.87 13.41
CA VAL A 40 1.20 9.96 12.75
C VAL A 40 1.34 10.29 11.27
N PHE A 41 2.17 11.27 10.90
CA PHE A 41 2.41 11.61 9.50
C PHE A 41 3.06 10.47 8.71
N ASN A 42 3.96 9.70 9.32
CA ASN A 42 4.55 8.54 8.66
C ASN A 42 3.54 7.42 8.45
N VAL A 43 2.67 7.15 9.43
CA VAL A 43 1.57 6.18 9.28
C VAL A 43 0.59 6.64 8.21
N VAL A 44 0.17 7.91 8.24
CA VAL A 44 -0.73 8.50 7.24
C VAL A 44 -0.12 8.46 5.85
N ASN A 45 1.15 8.81 5.69
CA ASN A 45 1.83 8.76 4.39
C ASN A 45 1.99 7.32 3.88
N SER A 46 2.23 6.35 4.77
CA SER A 46 2.30 4.93 4.42
C SER A 46 0.93 4.35 4.05
N VAL A 47 -0.15 4.75 4.73
CA VAL A 47 -1.52 4.24 4.47
C VAL A 47 -2.18 4.93 3.28
N ILE A 48 -2.12 6.25 3.20
CA ILE A 48 -2.75 7.01 2.11
C ILE A 48 -1.95 6.82 0.82
N GLY A 49 -0.63 7.00 0.90
CA GLY A 49 0.36 6.76 -0.16
C GLY A 49 -0.17 6.94 -1.58
N SER A 50 0.09 5.93 -2.41
CA SER A 50 -0.46 5.82 -3.77
C SER A 50 -1.82 5.10 -3.82
N GLY A 51 -2.27 4.53 -2.71
CA GLY A 51 -3.40 3.60 -2.66
C GLY A 51 -4.77 4.26 -2.81
N ILE A 52 -4.88 5.52 -2.42
CA ILE A 52 -6.13 6.28 -2.58
C ILE A 52 -6.59 6.37 -4.04
N ILE A 53 -5.65 6.31 -4.97
CA ILE A 53 -5.91 6.40 -6.41
C ILE A 53 -6.47 5.08 -6.96
N GLY A 54 -6.23 3.95 -6.30
CA GLY A 54 -6.79 2.64 -6.68
C GLY A 54 -8.24 2.41 -6.21
N LEU A 55 -8.73 3.21 -5.26
CA LEU A 55 -10.06 3.02 -4.66
C LEU A 55 -11.22 3.03 -5.66
N PRO A 56 -11.30 3.94 -6.66
CA PRO A 56 -12.39 3.93 -7.65
C PRO A 56 -12.43 2.62 -8.44
N TYR A 57 -11.27 2.04 -8.74
CA TYR A 57 -11.18 0.76 -9.43
C TYR A 57 -11.67 -0.38 -8.55
N SER A 58 -11.29 -0.42 -7.26
CA SER A 58 -11.81 -1.41 -6.31
C SER A 58 -13.33 -1.29 -6.13
N MET A 59 -13.88 -0.08 -6.13
CA MET A 59 -15.34 0.14 -6.11
C MET A 59 -16.01 -0.41 -7.37
N LYS A 60 -15.40 -0.20 -8.55
CA LYS A 60 -15.89 -0.76 -9.82
C LYS A 60 -15.89 -2.30 -9.82
N GLN A 61 -14.88 -2.92 -9.18
CA GLN A 61 -14.74 -4.38 -9.06
C GLN A 61 -15.71 -4.99 -8.05
N ALA A 62 -15.97 -4.32 -6.93
CA ALA A 62 -16.89 -4.81 -5.90
C ALA A 62 -18.37 -4.51 -6.17
N GLY A 63 -18.67 -3.45 -6.91
CA GLY A 63 -19.99 -2.80 -6.88
C GLY A 63 -19.99 -1.68 -5.84
N PHE A 64 -20.65 -0.56 -6.15
CA PHE A 64 -20.51 0.65 -5.33
C PHE A 64 -21.02 0.49 -3.88
N PRO A 65 -22.25 -0.03 -3.63
CA PRO A 65 -22.73 -0.22 -2.26
C PRO A 65 -21.88 -1.21 -1.45
N LEU A 66 -21.54 -2.38 -2.02
CA LEU A 66 -20.71 -3.36 -1.32
C LEU A 66 -19.28 -2.85 -1.11
N GLY A 67 -18.68 -2.17 -2.09
CA GLY A 67 -17.36 -1.58 -1.95
C GLY A 67 -17.28 -0.57 -0.80
N MET A 68 -18.30 0.27 -0.63
CA MET A 68 -18.39 1.18 0.52
C MET A 68 -18.51 0.42 1.85
N LEU A 69 -19.35 -0.61 1.92
CA LEU A 69 -19.46 -1.45 3.12
C LEU A 69 -18.14 -2.17 3.44
N LEU A 70 -17.46 -2.69 2.43
CA LEU A 70 -16.16 -3.36 2.58
C LEU A 70 -15.08 -2.40 3.09
N LEU A 71 -15.06 -1.13 2.67
CA LEU A 71 -14.10 -0.16 3.21
C LEU A 71 -14.25 0.05 4.73
N PHE A 72 -15.48 0.27 5.21
CA PHE A 72 -15.73 0.40 6.64
C PHE A 72 -15.39 -0.88 7.40
N TRP A 73 -15.71 -2.03 6.80
CA TRP A 73 -15.42 -3.32 7.39
C TRP A 73 -13.91 -3.61 7.48
N VAL A 74 -13.15 -3.42 6.39
CA VAL A 74 -11.69 -3.58 6.38
C VAL A 74 -11.01 -2.61 7.35
N SER A 75 -11.50 -1.36 7.42
CA SER A 75 -11.01 -0.36 8.39
C SER A 75 -11.19 -0.84 9.83
N TYR A 76 -12.40 -1.29 10.19
CA TYR A 76 -12.70 -1.84 11.51
C TYR A 76 -11.83 -3.06 11.86
N ILE A 77 -11.69 -4.00 10.91
CA ILE A 77 -10.88 -5.21 11.14
C ILE A 77 -9.39 -4.89 11.26
N THR A 78 -8.87 -3.92 10.49
CA THR A 78 -7.46 -3.52 10.56
C THR A 78 -7.14 -2.88 11.91
N ASP A 79 -8.01 -1.97 12.39
CA ASP A 79 -7.88 -1.36 13.71
C ASP A 79 -7.92 -2.44 14.82
N PHE A 80 -8.90 -3.35 14.75
CA PHE A 80 -9.00 -4.42 15.71
C PHE A 80 -7.79 -5.38 15.67
N SER A 81 -7.26 -5.68 14.49
CA SER A 81 -6.05 -6.48 14.31
C SER A 81 -4.83 -5.84 15.01
N LEU A 82 -4.65 -4.52 14.85
CA LEU A 82 -3.61 -3.77 15.55
C LEU A 82 -3.77 -3.88 17.08
N ILE A 83 -4.99 -3.79 17.59
CA ILE A 83 -5.27 -3.99 19.03
C ILE A 83 -4.86 -5.39 19.48
N LEU A 84 -5.15 -6.44 18.70
CA LEU A 84 -4.74 -7.81 19.02
C LEU A 84 -3.22 -7.96 19.04
N LEU A 85 -2.51 -7.34 18.09
CA LEU A 85 -1.05 -7.29 18.04
C LEU A 85 -0.46 -6.64 19.30
N ILE A 86 -0.99 -5.49 19.70
CA ILE A 86 -0.55 -4.76 20.91
C ILE A 86 -0.82 -5.60 22.17
N LYS A 87 -2.02 -6.16 22.31
CA LYS A 87 -2.36 -7.04 23.44
C LYS A 87 -1.51 -8.31 23.44
N GLY A 88 -1.29 -8.93 22.29
CA GLY A 88 -0.43 -10.11 22.13
C GLY A 88 1.02 -9.82 22.51
N GLY A 89 1.55 -8.66 22.10
CA GLY A 89 2.88 -8.17 22.51
C GLY A 89 2.98 -8.03 24.03
N ALA A 90 1.98 -7.39 24.65
CA ALA A 90 1.91 -7.24 26.10
C ALA A 90 1.85 -8.60 26.83
N LEU A 91 1.02 -9.54 26.36
CA LEU A 91 0.89 -10.88 26.95
C LEU A 91 2.16 -11.73 26.80
N SER A 92 2.86 -11.61 25.68
CA SER A 92 4.09 -12.37 25.40
C SER A 92 5.37 -11.71 25.96
N GLY A 93 5.26 -10.45 26.43
CA GLY A 93 6.40 -9.62 26.82
C GLY A 93 7.35 -9.37 25.64
N THR A 94 6.81 -9.11 24.46
CA THR A 94 7.59 -8.81 23.24
C THR A 94 7.14 -7.49 22.60
N ASP A 95 8.06 -6.84 21.91
CA ASP A 95 7.91 -5.52 21.31
C ASP A 95 7.92 -5.54 19.77
N SER A 96 8.23 -6.70 19.17
CA SER A 96 8.22 -6.89 17.72
C SER A 96 7.26 -7.99 17.28
N TYR A 97 6.68 -7.82 16.11
CA TYR A 97 5.75 -8.80 15.55
C TYR A 97 6.43 -10.15 15.30
N GLN A 98 7.68 -10.13 14.83
CA GLN A 98 8.49 -11.33 14.62
C GLN A 98 8.72 -12.09 15.94
N SER A 99 9.07 -11.38 17.01
CA SER A 99 9.27 -11.98 18.35
C SER A 99 7.98 -12.54 18.93
N LEU A 100 6.85 -11.85 18.74
CA LEU A 100 5.52 -12.32 19.16
C LEU A 100 5.18 -13.67 18.52
N VAL A 101 5.34 -13.78 17.20
CA VAL A 101 5.06 -15.04 16.49
C VAL A 101 6.06 -16.12 16.86
N ASN A 102 7.34 -15.80 17.04
CA ASN A 102 8.35 -16.78 17.46
C ASN A 102 8.02 -17.37 18.84
N LYS A 103 7.62 -16.53 19.80
CA LYS A 103 7.18 -17.02 21.12
C LYS A 103 5.91 -17.86 21.03
N THR A 104 5.03 -17.58 20.09
CA THR A 104 3.71 -18.23 20.02
C THR A 104 3.72 -19.51 19.20
N PHE A 105 4.42 -19.53 18.07
CA PHE A 105 4.43 -20.63 17.08
C PHE A 105 5.84 -21.19 16.81
N GLY A 106 6.87 -20.68 17.48
CA GLY A 106 8.25 -21.09 17.29
C GLY A 106 8.85 -20.59 15.97
N PHE A 107 9.98 -21.19 15.62
CA PHE A 107 10.77 -20.83 14.45
C PHE A 107 10.02 -20.95 13.11
N PRO A 108 9.17 -21.97 12.85
CA PRO A 108 8.42 -22.04 11.60
C PRO A 108 7.47 -20.86 11.41
N GLY A 109 6.80 -20.43 12.48
CA GLY A 109 5.94 -19.25 12.46
C GLY A 109 6.74 -17.97 12.23
N TYR A 110 7.90 -17.84 12.90
CA TYR A 110 8.82 -16.72 12.70
C TYR A 110 9.27 -16.59 11.25
N LEU A 111 9.65 -17.70 10.60
CA LEU A 111 10.09 -17.70 9.21
C LEU A 111 8.95 -17.36 8.26
N LEU A 112 7.76 -17.94 8.47
CA LEU A 112 6.57 -17.64 7.67
C LEU A 112 6.19 -16.16 7.77
N LEU A 113 6.11 -15.61 8.99
CA LEU A 113 5.82 -14.20 9.19
C LEU A 113 6.87 -13.31 8.50
N SER A 114 8.15 -13.64 8.68
CA SER A 114 9.24 -12.85 8.07
C SER A 114 9.18 -12.89 6.54
N ALA A 115 8.83 -14.03 5.94
CA ALA A 115 8.64 -14.13 4.49
C ALA A 115 7.48 -13.25 4.01
N LEU A 116 6.34 -13.26 4.71
CA LEU A 116 5.18 -12.44 4.38
C LEU A 116 5.47 -10.93 4.55
N GLN A 117 6.13 -10.55 5.63
CA GLN A 117 6.56 -9.17 5.89
C GLN A 117 7.66 -8.68 4.93
N PHE A 118 8.43 -9.59 4.32
CA PHE A 118 9.36 -9.25 3.25
C PHE A 118 8.62 -9.09 1.92
N MET A 119 7.76 -10.05 1.55
CA MET A 119 7.04 -10.05 0.28
C MET A 119 6.10 -8.85 0.13
N TYR A 120 5.36 -8.48 1.18
CA TYR A 120 4.40 -7.39 1.12
C TYR A 120 4.98 -6.05 0.65
N PRO A 121 6.00 -5.47 1.33
CA PRO A 121 6.63 -4.23 0.91
C PRO A 121 7.50 -4.40 -0.34
N PHE A 122 8.08 -5.60 -0.59
CA PHE A 122 8.85 -5.87 -1.80
C PHE A 122 7.98 -5.78 -3.06
N ILE A 123 6.77 -6.33 -3.02
CA ILE A 123 5.81 -6.23 -4.12
C ILE A 123 5.28 -4.79 -4.28
N ALA A 124 5.09 -4.06 -3.18
CA ALA A 124 4.76 -2.64 -3.22
C ALA A 124 5.84 -1.82 -3.93
N MET A 125 7.13 -2.08 -3.65
CA MET A 125 8.25 -1.44 -4.35
C MET A 125 8.27 -1.73 -5.86
N ILE A 126 7.99 -2.97 -6.28
CA ILE A 126 7.85 -3.32 -7.70
C ILE A 126 6.73 -2.47 -8.34
N SER A 127 5.60 -2.37 -7.66
CA SER A 127 4.43 -1.61 -8.10
C SER A 127 4.73 -0.12 -8.22
N TYR A 128 5.48 0.45 -7.27
CA TYR A 128 5.92 1.84 -7.32
C TYR A 128 6.85 2.14 -8.49
N ASN A 129 7.74 1.21 -8.85
CA ASN A 129 8.57 1.35 -10.04
C ASN A 129 7.71 1.36 -11.31
N ILE A 130 6.77 0.41 -11.45
CA ILE A 130 5.86 0.33 -12.60
C ILE A 130 5.04 1.62 -12.74
N ILE A 131 4.38 2.05 -11.65
CA ILE A 131 3.59 3.28 -11.60
C ILE A 131 4.43 4.50 -11.98
N THR A 132 5.64 4.62 -11.42
CA THR A 132 6.55 5.73 -11.74
C THR A 132 6.90 5.74 -13.24
N GLY A 133 7.18 4.58 -13.83
CA GLY A 133 7.43 4.44 -15.26
C GLY A 133 6.24 4.85 -16.13
N ASP A 134 5.04 4.34 -15.82
CA ASP A 134 3.82 4.57 -16.59
C ASP A 134 3.34 6.02 -16.50
N THR A 135 3.44 6.60 -15.31
CA THR A 135 3.02 7.97 -15.02
C THR A 135 3.99 8.98 -15.61
N LEU A 136 5.29 8.86 -15.32
CA LEU A 136 6.29 9.84 -15.76
C LEU A 136 6.56 9.78 -17.26
N SER A 137 6.47 8.60 -17.90
CA SER A 137 6.58 8.50 -19.36
C SER A 137 5.53 9.38 -20.06
N LYS A 138 4.27 9.35 -19.61
CA LYS A 138 3.19 10.21 -20.13
C LYS A 138 3.45 11.70 -19.88
N VAL A 139 4.04 12.05 -18.73
CA VAL A 139 4.44 13.44 -18.43
C VAL A 139 5.51 13.93 -19.41
N PHE A 140 6.54 13.13 -19.66
CA PHE A 140 7.62 13.51 -20.58
C PHE A 140 7.17 13.57 -22.04
N GLN A 141 6.23 12.71 -22.46
CA GLN A 141 5.63 12.79 -23.81
C GLN A 141 4.83 14.07 -24.05
N ARG A 142 4.39 14.75 -23.00
CA ARG A 142 3.64 16.01 -23.14
C ARG A 142 4.56 17.21 -23.43
N ILE A 143 5.87 17.09 -23.19
CA ILE A 143 6.84 18.17 -23.43
C ILE A 143 6.96 18.42 -24.94
N PRO A 144 6.80 19.66 -25.43
CA PRO A 144 6.87 19.96 -26.85
C PRO A 144 8.26 19.63 -27.43
N GLY A 145 8.29 18.95 -28.57
CA GLY A 145 9.52 18.56 -29.27
C GLY A 145 10.08 17.18 -28.90
N VAL A 146 9.35 16.40 -28.11
CA VAL A 146 9.74 15.06 -27.68
C VAL A 146 9.06 14.00 -28.57
N ASP A 147 9.85 13.21 -29.31
CA ASP A 147 9.33 12.16 -30.20
C ASP A 147 8.78 10.96 -29.40
N PRO A 148 7.49 10.59 -29.55
CA PRO A 148 6.86 9.51 -28.77
C PRO A 148 7.53 8.13 -28.91
N GLY A 149 8.29 7.91 -30.00
CA GLY A 149 9.01 6.66 -30.26
C GLY A 149 10.44 6.60 -29.71
N SER A 150 10.93 7.65 -29.03
CA SER A 150 12.31 7.64 -28.53
C SER A 150 12.48 6.69 -27.33
N LEU A 151 13.60 5.96 -27.32
CA LEU A 151 13.95 5.03 -26.23
C LEU A 151 14.05 5.74 -24.86
N PHE A 152 14.36 7.04 -24.84
CA PHE A 152 14.53 7.86 -23.65
C PHE A 152 13.21 8.19 -22.92
N ILE A 153 12.06 7.90 -23.55
CA ILE A 153 10.73 8.12 -22.94
C ILE A 153 10.02 6.78 -22.69
N GLY A 154 10.65 5.67 -23.09
CA GLY A 154 10.14 4.34 -22.81
C GLY A 154 10.05 4.11 -21.31
N ARG A 155 8.95 3.48 -20.87
CA ARG A 155 8.70 3.14 -19.46
C ARG A 155 9.92 2.52 -18.78
N HIS A 156 10.56 1.54 -19.42
CA HIS A 156 11.74 0.85 -18.89
C HIS A 156 12.91 1.80 -18.61
N PHE A 157 13.15 2.77 -19.50
CA PHE A 157 14.20 3.76 -19.32
C PHE A 157 13.89 4.69 -18.14
N ILE A 158 12.64 5.17 -18.06
CA ILE A 158 12.18 6.03 -16.96
C ILE A 158 12.26 5.32 -15.61
N ILE A 159 11.90 4.04 -15.54
CA ILE A 159 12.07 3.22 -14.33
C ILE A 159 13.54 3.24 -13.89
N VAL A 160 14.46 2.85 -14.77
CA VAL A 160 15.89 2.76 -14.43
C VAL A 160 16.45 4.13 -14.00
N VAL A 161 16.16 5.19 -14.76
CA VAL A 161 16.65 6.54 -14.45
C VAL A 161 16.09 7.05 -13.12
N SER A 162 14.78 6.95 -12.92
CA SER A 162 14.13 7.39 -11.67
C SER A 162 14.65 6.60 -10.47
N THR A 163 14.86 5.28 -10.62
CA THR A 163 15.44 4.45 -9.56
C THR A 163 16.85 4.92 -9.20
N VAL A 164 17.75 5.05 -10.18
CA VAL A 164 19.17 5.36 -9.92
C VAL A 164 19.36 6.78 -9.39
N THR A 165 18.62 7.74 -9.92
CA THR A 165 18.83 9.17 -9.64
C THR A 165 18.04 9.66 -8.43
N LEU A 166 16.88 9.07 -8.13
CA LEU A 166 15.99 9.54 -7.07
C LEU A 166 15.81 8.45 -6.00
N THR A 167 15.24 7.31 -6.37
CA THR A 167 14.81 6.29 -5.40
C THR A 167 15.96 5.71 -4.58
N LEU A 168 17.08 5.38 -5.22
CA LEU A 168 18.24 4.78 -4.57
C LEU A 168 18.91 5.75 -3.58
N PRO A 169 19.28 6.99 -3.95
CA PRO A 169 19.79 7.98 -3.01
C PRO A 169 18.85 8.22 -1.81
N LEU A 170 17.55 8.30 -2.06
CA LEU A 170 16.56 8.52 -0.99
C LEU A 170 16.48 7.31 -0.03
N SER A 171 16.56 6.09 -0.54
CA SER A 171 16.45 4.86 0.26
C SER A 171 17.71 4.54 1.08
N LEU A 172 18.85 5.16 0.74
CA LEU A 172 20.08 5.04 1.50
C LEU A 172 20.08 5.85 2.80
N TYR A 173 19.17 6.81 2.98
CA TYR A 173 19.00 7.51 4.24
C TYR A 173 18.69 6.53 5.38
N ARG A 174 19.48 6.61 6.44
CA ARG A 174 19.36 5.74 7.63
C ARG A 174 18.26 6.18 8.60
N ASP A 175 17.92 7.45 8.59
CA ASP A 175 17.11 8.07 9.64
C ASP A 175 15.69 8.36 9.13
N ILE A 176 14.72 7.60 9.64
CA ILE A 176 13.30 7.75 9.33
C ILE A 176 12.79 9.14 9.79
N ALA A 177 13.39 9.76 10.81
CA ALA A 177 12.98 11.08 11.26
C ALA A 177 13.31 12.18 10.23
N LYS A 178 14.37 11.99 9.43
CA LYS A 178 14.69 12.87 8.29
C LYS A 178 13.71 12.65 7.13
N LEU A 179 13.24 11.42 6.94
CA LEU A 179 12.16 11.09 6.01
C LEU A 179 10.82 11.69 6.45
N GLY A 180 10.57 11.89 7.75
CA GLY A 180 9.33 12.51 8.24
C GLY A 180 9.06 13.90 7.66
N LYS A 181 10.10 14.69 7.37
CA LYS A 181 9.96 15.97 6.67
C LYS A 181 9.57 15.80 5.19
N ILE A 182 10.04 14.71 4.56
CA ILE A 182 9.71 14.34 3.19
C ILE A 182 8.27 13.80 3.11
N SER A 183 7.82 13.03 4.11
CA SER A 183 6.44 12.54 4.23
C SER A 183 5.40 13.67 4.25
N LEU A 184 5.75 14.83 4.83
CA LEU A 184 4.89 16.02 4.82
C LEU A 184 4.68 16.54 3.40
N VAL A 185 5.74 16.60 2.59
CA VAL A 185 5.65 17.01 1.17
C VAL A 185 4.75 16.06 0.40
N SER A 186 4.93 14.74 0.57
CA SER A 186 4.09 13.71 -0.03
C SER A 186 2.61 13.91 0.34
N THR A 187 2.31 14.20 1.61
CA THR A 187 0.94 14.44 2.07
C THR A 187 0.30 15.64 1.37
N ILE A 188 1.04 16.75 1.20
CA ILE A 188 0.56 17.94 0.48
C ILE A 188 0.26 17.58 -0.99
N LEU A 189 1.17 16.84 -1.64
CA LEU A 189 0.97 16.39 -3.02
C LEU A 189 -0.26 15.50 -3.15
N THR A 190 -0.53 14.63 -2.18
CA THR A 190 -1.73 13.79 -2.19
C THR A 190 -3.01 14.61 -2.07
N VAL A 191 -3.05 15.63 -1.21
CA VAL A 191 -4.20 16.55 -1.14
C VAL A 191 -4.40 17.30 -2.45
N LEU A 192 -3.31 17.74 -3.09
CA LEU A 192 -3.35 18.38 -4.40
C LEU A 192 -3.89 17.43 -5.49
N ILE A 193 -3.44 16.18 -5.52
CA ILE A 193 -3.92 15.14 -6.43
C ILE A 193 -5.43 14.93 -6.27
N LEU A 194 -5.91 14.84 -5.03
CA LEU A 194 -7.36 14.73 -4.75
C LEU A 194 -8.12 15.94 -5.31
N GLY A 195 -7.61 17.16 -5.12
CA GLY A 195 -8.21 18.37 -5.69
C GLY A 195 -8.30 18.34 -7.22
N ILE A 196 -7.24 17.87 -7.89
CA ILE A 196 -7.21 17.69 -9.35
C ILE A 196 -8.27 16.67 -9.81
N VAL A 197 -8.31 15.51 -9.15
CA VAL A 197 -9.27 14.44 -9.48
C VAL A 197 -10.70 14.92 -9.25
N MET A 198 -10.98 15.63 -8.14
CA MET A 198 -12.32 16.19 -7.88
C MET A 198 -12.73 17.23 -8.92
N THR A 199 -11.80 18.10 -9.33
CA THR A 199 -12.06 19.11 -10.36
C THR A 199 -12.40 18.45 -11.70
N ARG A 200 -11.66 17.40 -12.08
CA ARG A 200 -11.90 16.64 -13.31
C ARG A 200 -13.17 15.82 -13.25
N ALA A 201 -13.51 15.25 -12.09
CA ALA A 201 -14.77 14.55 -11.88
C ALA A 201 -15.98 15.48 -12.12
N VAL A 202 -15.92 16.73 -11.66
CA VAL A 202 -16.99 17.72 -11.89
C VAL A 202 -17.01 18.22 -13.33
N SER A 203 -15.84 18.53 -13.93
CA SER A 203 -15.78 19.12 -15.27
C SER A 203 -16.09 18.13 -16.38
N LEU A 204 -15.69 16.87 -16.25
CA LEU A 204 -15.97 15.81 -17.22
C LEU A 204 -17.26 15.05 -16.91
N GLY A 205 -17.84 15.22 -15.72
CA GLY A 205 -19.10 14.60 -15.29
C GLY A 205 -20.22 14.64 -16.33
N PRO A 206 -20.51 15.77 -16.99
CA PRO A 206 -21.55 15.86 -18.02
C PRO A 206 -21.28 15.01 -19.27
N ASN A 207 -20.02 14.72 -19.58
CA ASN A 207 -19.60 13.99 -20.77
C ASN A 207 -19.45 12.47 -20.54
N ILE A 208 -19.44 12.04 -19.27
CA ILE A 208 -19.27 10.63 -18.92
C ILE A 208 -20.62 9.90 -19.14
N PRO A 209 -20.67 8.88 -20.03
CA PRO A 209 -21.89 8.11 -20.22
C PRO A 209 -22.27 7.40 -18.92
N LYS A 210 -23.56 7.38 -18.61
CA LYS A 210 -24.08 6.66 -17.44
C LYS A 210 -23.77 5.17 -17.63
N THR A 211 -23.05 4.59 -16.68
CA THR A 211 -22.84 3.14 -16.64
C THR A 211 -24.11 2.49 -16.09
N GLU A 212 -24.74 1.60 -16.87
CA GLU A 212 -26.01 0.95 -16.50
C GLU A 212 -25.89 0.16 -15.17
N ASP A 213 -24.72 -0.45 -14.92
CA ASP A 213 -24.45 -1.27 -13.73
C ASP A 213 -23.73 -0.53 -12.59
N ALA A 214 -23.75 0.81 -12.56
CA ALA A 214 -23.01 1.58 -11.55
C ALA A 214 -23.47 1.30 -10.11
N TRP A 215 -24.77 1.05 -9.93
CA TRP A 215 -25.41 0.85 -8.63
C TRP A 215 -25.65 -0.62 -8.26
N VAL A 216 -25.11 -1.57 -9.03
CA VAL A 216 -25.18 -2.99 -8.70
C VAL A 216 -24.55 -3.22 -7.32
N PHE A 217 -25.29 -3.89 -6.44
CA PHE A 217 -24.89 -4.08 -5.05
C PHE A 217 -23.55 -4.81 -4.94
N ALA A 218 -23.43 -5.96 -5.59
CA ALA A 218 -22.24 -6.82 -5.55
C ALA A 218 -21.91 -7.35 -6.94
N LYS A 219 -20.63 -7.30 -7.29
CA LYS A 219 -20.06 -7.96 -8.46
C LYS A 219 -19.24 -9.18 -8.04
N PRO A 220 -19.03 -10.16 -8.93
CA PRO A 220 -18.31 -11.40 -8.61
C PRO A 220 -16.87 -11.18 -8.12
N ASN A 221 -16.26 -10.05 -8.52
CA ASN A 221 -14.88 -9.69 -8.16
C ASN A 221 -14.76 -8.95 -6.82
N ALA A 222 -15.82 -8.90 -6.00
CA ALA A 222 -15.81 -8.13 -4.75
C ALA A 222 -14.76 -8.57 -3.74
N ILE A 223 -14.42 -9.87 -3.69
CA ILE A 223 -13.38 -10.37 -2.79
C ILE A 223 -11.99 -9.95 -3.29
N GLN A 224 -11.74 -9.95 -4.61
CA GLN A 224 -10.50 -9.43 -5.19
C GLN A 224 -10.31 -7.94 -4.87
N ALA A 225 -11.40 -7.17 -4.88
CA ALA A 225 -11.35 -5.74 -4.62
C ALA A 225 -10.71 -5.39 -3.26
N ILE A 226 -10.85 -6.23 -2.24
CA ILE A 226 -10.23 -6.04 -0.92
C ILE A 226 -8.71 -5.97 -1.03
N GLY A 227 -8.09 -6.80 -1.88
CA GLY A 227 -6.64 -6.82 -2.09
C GLY A 227 -6.14 -5.64 -2.93
N VAL A 228 -6.98 -5.10 -3.82
CA VAL A 228 -6.62 -4.02 -4.75
C VAL A 228 -6.90 -2.62 -4.18
N MET A 229 -7.67 -2.50 -3.09
CA MET A 229 -7.99 -1.20 -2.45
C MET A 229 -6.75 -0.35 -2.12
N SER A 230 -5.59 -0.98 -1.92
CA SER A 230 -4.35 -0.30 -1.57
C SER A 230 -3.51 0.16 -2.75
N PHE A 231 -3.82 -0.24 -4.00
CA PHE A 231 -2.96 0.04 -5.13
C PHE A 231 -3.73 0.08 -6.46
N GLY A 232 -3.62 1.19 -7.18
CA GLY A 232 -4.17 1.33 -8.53
C GLY A 232 -3.92 2.74 -9.09
N ASP A 233 -3.88 2.84 -10.41
CA ASP A 233 -3.62 4.10 -11.10
C ASP A 233 -4.87 4.58 -11.88
N LEU A 234 -5.52 5.59 -11.31
CA LEU A 234 -6.69 6.24 -11.88
C LEU A 234 -6.30 7.07 -13.10
N PHE A 235 -5.09 7.63 -13.12
CA PHE A 235 -4.64 8.53 -14.16
C PHE A 235 -4.48 7.83 -15.51
N GLU A 236 -4.38 6.51 -15.54
CA GLU A 236 -4.45 5.72 -16.78
C GLU A 236 -5.78 5.90 -17.53
N ASN A 237 -6.86 6.29 -16.84
CA ASN A 237 -8.17 6.53 -17.46
C ASN A 237 -8.31 7.93 -18.08
N TYR A 238 -7.30 8.79 -18.00
CA TYR A 238 -7.36 10.12 -18.60
C TYR A 238 -6.49 10.20 -19.84
N CYS A 239 -6.85 11.07 -20.79
CA CYS A 239 -6.04 11.25 -22.00
C CYS A 239 -4.68 11.90 -21.68
N ARG A 240 -3.68 11.72 -22.55
CA ARG A 240 -2.37 12.37 -22.39
C ARG A 240 -2.42 13.87 -22.67
N SER A 241 -3.37 14.31 -23.48
CA SER A 241 -3.59 15.71 -23.84
C SER A 241 -4.13 16.59 -22.71
N ASP A 242 -4.62 16.01 -21.61
CA ASP A 242 -5.15 16.77 -20.48
C ASP A 242 -4.01 17.30 -19.60
N ASP A 243 -3.75 18.62 -19.67
CA ASP A 243 -2.65 19.27 -18.95
C ASP A 243 -2.79 19.21 -17.42
N LEU A 244 -4.02 19.31 -16.90
CA LEU A 244 -4.25 19.29 -15.45
C LEU A 244 -4.03 17.88 -14.90
N VAL A 245 -4.50 16.86 -15.62
CA VAL A 245 -4.26 15.47 -15.28
C VAL A 245 -2.77 15.14 -15.45
N THR A 246 -2.11 15.66 -16.46
CA THR A 246 -0.66 15.46 -16.65
C THR A 246 0.15 16.10 -15.52
N PHE A 247 -0.26 17.25 -15.00
CA PHE A 247 0.31 17.80 -13.78
C PHE A 247 0.01 16.90 -12.56
N GLY A 248 -1.20 16.35 -12.45
CA GLY A 248 -1.56 15.35 -11.44
C GLY A 248 -0.69 14.09 -11.48
N ARG A 249 -0.40 13.58 -12.69
CA ARG A 249 0.54 12.49 -12.95
C ARG A 249 1.93 12.84 -12.43
N PHE A 250 2.44 14.02 -12.75
CA PHE A 250 3.74 14.47 -12.24
C PHE A 250 3.79 14.48 -10.69
N CYS A 251 2.77 15.04 -10.05
CA CYS A 251 2.64 15.01 -8.58
C CYS A 251 2.59 13.58 -8.04
N TYR A 252 1.83 12.69 -8.70
CA TYR A 252 1.68 11.30 -8.30
C TYR A 252 3.00 10.52 -8.42
N GLY A 253 3.75 10.69 -9.51
CA GLY A 253 5.06 10.10 -9.69
C GLY A 253 6.04 10.54 -8.59
N ILE A 254 6.03 11.83 -8.22
CA ILE A 254 6.82 12.32 -7.08
C ILE A 254 6.37 11.65 -5.77
N THR A 255 5.07 11.66 -5.47
CA THR A 255 4.52 11.01 -4.25
C THR A 255 4.97 9.55 -4.13
N VAL A 256 4.90 8.78 -5.21
CA VAL A 256 5.33 7.37 -5.25
C VAL A 256 6.83 7.23 -4.96
N ILE A 257 7.67 8.07 -5.59
CA ILE A 257 9.12 8.09 -5.34
C ILE A 257 9.44 8.44 -3.87
N LEU A 258 8.69 9.36 -3.26
CA LEU A 258 8.90 9.76 -1.87
C LEU A 258 8.42 8.72 -0.85
N THR A 259 7.48 7.86 -1.23
CA THR A 259 6.98 6.75 -0.39
C THR A 259 7.86 5.51 -0.48
N TYR A 260 8.54 5.28 -1.60
CA TYR A 260 9.40 4.12 -1.82
C TYR A 260 10.43 3.83 -0.70
N PRO A 261 11.16 4.82 -0.15
CA PRO A 261 12.14 4.58 0.91
C PRO A 261 11.55 3.95 2.18
N ILE A 262 10.27 4.21 2.47
CA ILE A 262 9.58 3.66 3.65
C ILE A 262 9.42 2.15 3.48
N GLU A 263 8.98 1.68 2.31
CA GLU A 263 8.85 0.25 2.01
C GLU A 263 10.22 -0.44 1.97
N CYS A 264 11.23 0.23 1.41
CA CYS A 264 12.60 -0.28 1.40
C CYS A 264 13.16 -0.41 2.83
N PHE A 265 12.84 0.53 3.72
CA PHE A 265 13.21 0.48 5.12
C PHE A 265 12.63 -0.77 5.79
N VAL A 266 11.31 -1.00 5.66
CA VAL A 266 10.64 -2.17 6.24
C VAL A 266 11.22 -3.47 5.70
N THR A 267 11.39 -3.56 4.38
CA THR A 267 11.97 -4.74 3.72
C THR A 267 13.37 -5.07 4.24
N ARG A 268 14.22 -4.04 4.39
CA ARG A 268 15.58 -4.17 4.89
C ARG A 268 15.60 -4.61 6.35
N GLU A 269 14.73 -4.05 7.19
CA GLU A 269 14.61 -4.39 8.61
C GLU A 269 14.27 -5.88 8.80
N VAL A 270 13.33 -6.41 8.01
CA VAL A 270 12.95 -7.82 8.04
C VAL A 270 14.15 -8.72 7.72
N ILE A 271 14.93 -8.40 6.68
CA ILE A 271 16.13 -9.18 6.31
C ILE A 271 17.19 -9.07 7.42
N ALA A 272 17.44 -7.87 7.95
CA ALA A 272 18.42 -7.67 9.01
C ALA A 272 18.09 -8.48 10.25
N ASN A 273 16.81 -8.53 10.65
CA ASN A 273 16.36 -9.30 11.79
C ASN A 273 16.53 -10.81 11.59
N VAL A 274 16.23 -11.34 10.40
CA VAL A 274 16.33 -12.77 10.11
C VAL A 274 17.78 -13.26 10.02
N PHE A 275 18.64 -12.52 9.33
CA PHE A 275 20.01 -12.98 9.02
C PHE A 275 21.07 -12.52 10.03
N PHE A 276 20.86 -11.40 10.71
CA PHE A 276 21.89 -10.75 11.53
C PHE A 276 21.46 -10.51 12.98
N GLY A 277 20.20 -10.79 13.34
CA GLY A 277 19.69 -10.52 14.68
C GLY A 277 19.70 -9.03 15.05
N GLY A 278 19.75 -8.12 14.06
CA GLY A 278 19.67 -6.68 14.26
C GLY A 278 20.84 -5.85 13.71
N ASN A 279 21.01 -4.65 14.28
CA ASN A 279 21.81 -3.49 13.86
C ASN A 279 22.95 -3.77 12.85
N PRO A 280 22.69 -3.63 11.55
CA PRO A 280 23.69 -3.87 10.53
C PRO A 280 24.79 -2.81 10.46
N SER A 281 25.99 -3.23 10.04
CA SER A 281 27.08 -2.31 9.72
C SER A 281 26.71 -1.32 8.61
N SER A 282 27.38 -0.16 8.56
CA SER A 282 27.13 0.86 7.52
C SER A 282 27.31 0.35 6.10
N VAL A 283 28.28 -0.52 5.89
CA VAL A 283 28.54 -1.14 4.59
C VAL A 283 27.43 -2.11 4.23
N PHE A 284 26.99 -2.93 5.19
CA PHE A 284 25.89 -3.86 4.97
C PHE A 284 24.58 -3.14 4.66
N HIS A 285 24.28 -2.04 5.36
CA HIS A 285 23.11 -1.20 5.07
C HIS A 285 23.07 -0.76 3.60
N ILE A 286 24.20 -0.29 3.07
CA ILE A 286 24.30 0.16 1.68
C ILE A 286 24.14 -1.02 0.72
N ILE A 287 24.91 -2.10 0.92
CA ILE A 287 24.86 -3.28 0.07
C ILE A 287 23.44 -3.86 0.02
N LEU A 288 22.83 -4.06 1.18
CA LEU A 288 21.48 -4.64 1.25
C LEU A 288 20.44 -3.74 0.58
N THR A 289 20.51 -2.42 0.79
CA THR A 289 19.61 -1.47 0.13
C THR A 289 19.76 -1.52 -1.40
N VAL A 290 21.00 -1.53 -1.91
CA VAL A 290 21.27 -1.65 -3.35
C VAL A 290 20.72 -2.97 -3.89
N VAL A 291 20.96 -4.09 -3.23
CA VAL A 291 20.48 -5.41 -3.66
C VAL A 291 18.96 -5.47 -3.71
N ILE A 292 18.27 -4.98 -2.67
CA ILE A 292 16.80 -4.95 -2.63
C ILE A 292 16.24 -4.11 -3.78
N ILE A 293 16.77 -2.91 -3.99
CA ILE A 293 16.29 -2.00 -5.02
C ILE A 293 16.56 -2.55 -6.40
N THR A 294 17.77 -3.06 -6.66
CA THR A 294 18.12 -3.69 -7.94
C THR A 294 17.22 -4.88 -8.23
N ALA A 295 16.92 -5.72 -7.24
CA ALA A 295 16.00 -6.85 -7.41
C ALA A 295 14.58 -6.39 -7.73
N ALA A 296 14.04 -5.42 -6.98
CA ALA A 296 12.71 -4.86 -7.24
C ALA A 296 12.62 -4.19 -8.62
N THR A 297 13.66 -3.45 -9.02
CA THR A 297 13.74 -2.84 -10.35
C THR A 297 13.80 -3.90 -11.45
N LEU A 298 14.64 -4.94 -11.31
CA LEU A 298 14.70 -6.01 -12.31
C LEU A 298 13.35 -6.68 -12.50
N VAL A 299 12.64 -7.00 -11.41
CA VAL A 299 11.30 -7.58 -11.49
C VAL A 299 10.31 -6.60 -12.15
N SER A 300 10.36 -5.31 -11.83
CA SER A 300 9.50 -4.30 -12.48
C SER A 300 9.77 -4.09 -13.97
N LEU A 301 10.96 -4.46 -14.46
CA LEU A 301 11.29 -4.43 -15.89
C LEU A 301 10.84 -5.71 -16.62
N LEU A 302 10.57 -6.79 -15.88
CA LEU A 302 10.10 -8.07 -16.43
C LEU A 302 8.58 -8.21 -16.38
N ILE A 303 7.94 -7.55 -15.40
CA ILE A 303 6.50 -7.62 -15.19
C ILE A 303 5.88 -6.32 -15.67
N ASP A 304 5.05 -6.44 -16.69
CA ASP A 304 4.29 -5.30 -17.18
C ASP A 304 3.01 -5.12 -16.36
N CYS A 305 2.32 -6.21 -16.01
CA CYS A 305 0.98 -6.17 -15.43
C CYS A 305 0.97 -5.77 -13.95
N LEU A 306 0.63 -4.51 -13.66
CA LEU A 306 0.45 -4.02 -12.29
C LEU A 306 -0.70 -4.75 -11.56
N GLY A 307 -1.84 -5.00 -12.22
CA GLY A 307 -3.05 -5.56 -11.59
C GLY A 307 -2.82 -6.91 -10.89
N ILE A 308 -2.24 -7.89 -11.59
CA ILE A 308 -1.98 -9.23 -11.03
C ILE A 308 -1.01 -9.20 -9.84
N VAL A 309 0.01 -8.35 -9.91
CA VAL A 309 1.01 -8.18 -8.86
C VAL A 309 0.35 -7.69 -7.57
N LEU A 310 -0.57 -6.74 -7.69
CA LEU A 310 -1.29 -6.16 -6.56
C LEU A 310 -2.32 -7.11 -5.97
N GLU A 311 -3.08 -7.83 -6.82
CA GLU A 311 -4.06 -8.82 -6.38
C GLU A 311 -3.40 -9.95 -5.58
N LEU A 312 -2.28 -10.48 -6.08
CA LEU A 312 -1.53 -11.52 -5.38
C LEU A 312 -0.93 -11.02 -4.08
N ASN A 313 -0.46 -9.76 -4.03
CA ASN A 313 0.06 -9.17 -2.79
C ASN A 313 -1.02 -9.08 -1.70
N GLY A 314 -2.21 -8.59 -2.07
CA GLY A 314 -3.35 -8.48 -1.16
C GLY A 314 -3.82 -9.84 -0.64
N ALA A 315 -3.96 -10.83 -1.53
CA ALA A 315 -4.45 -12.15 -1.16
C ALA A 315 -3.44 -12.98 -0.35
N LEU A 316 -2.17 -13.03 -0.79
CA LEU A 316 -1.17 -13.93 -0.21
C LEU A 316 -0.38 -13.32 0.95
N CYS A 317 -0.18 -12.00 0.95
CA CYS A 317 0.64 -11.34 1.97
C CYS A 317 -0.22 -10.55 2.95
N ALA A 318 -1.06 -9.63 2.46
CA ALA A 318 -1.83 -8.75 3.34
C ALA A 318 -2.87 -9.52 4.17
N ALA A 319 -3.62 -10.44 3.55
CA ALA A 319 -4.68 -11.16 4.26
C ALA A 319 -4.16 -11.99 5.46
N PRO A 320 -3.06 -12.77 5.35
CA PRO A 320 -2.50 -13.44 6.52
C PRO A 320 -1.94 -12.50 7.59
N LEU A 321 -1.29 -11.40 7.19
CA LEU A 321 -0.70 -10.42 8.10
C LEU A 321 -1.76 -9.64 8.91
N ILE A 322 -2.93 -9.36 8.31
CA ILE A 322 -4.00 -8.60 8.95
C ILE A 322 -4.98 -9.51 9.69
N PHE A 323 -5.45 -10.60 9.06
CA PHE A 323 -6.57 -11.37 9.59
C PHE A 323 -6.13 -12.62 10.36
N ILE A 324 -5.12 -13.35 9.88
CA ILE A 324 -4.85 -14.71 10.36
C ILE A 324 -3.87 -14.68 11.52
N ILE A 325 -2.69 -14.11 11.33
CA ILE A 325 -1.59 -14.21 12.28
C ILE A 325 -1.89 -13.48 13.61
N PRO A 326 -2.40 -12.22 13.62
CA PRO A 326 -2.72 -11.52 14.87
C PRO A 326 -3.79 -12.26 15.69
N SER A 327 -4.85 -12.72 15.02
CA SER A 327 -5.92 -13.50 15.66
C SER A 327 -5.42 -14.84 16.20
N ALA A 328 -4.60 -15.56 15.44
CA ALA A 328 -4.02 -16.83 15.88
C ALA A 328 -3.07 -16.65 17.07
N CYS A 329 -2.27 -15.59 17.08
CA CYS A 329 -1.39 -15.27 18.20
C CYS A 329 -2.18 -14.96 19.46
N TYR A 330 -3.18 -14.07 19.36
CA TYR A 330 -4.00 -13.67 20.50
C TYR A 330 -4.82 -14.84 21.07
N LEU A 331 -5.43 -15.66 20.21
CA LEU A 331 -6.20 -16.84 20.65
C LEU A 331 -5.34 -17.86 21.40
N LYS A 332 -4.06 -17.99 21.03
CA LYS A 332 -3.13 -18.91 21.66
C LYS A 332 -2.51 -18.38 22.95
N LEU A 333 -2.29 -17.07 23.05
CA LEU A 333 -1.67 -16.42 24.22
C LEU A 333 -2.67 -16.00 25.30
N SER A 334 -3.88 -15.59 24.91
CA SER A 334 -4.86 -15.06 25.85
C SER A 334 -5.44 -16.18 26.72
N GLU A 335 -5.47 -15.98 28.04
CA GLU A 335 -6.10 -16.89 29.01
C GLU A 335 -7.57 -16.56 29.27
N GLU A 336 -8.09 -15.47 28.66
CA GLU A 336 -9.46 -15.00 28.86
C GLU A 336 -10.53 -16.06 28.55
N PRO A 337 -11.72 -16.03 29.15
CA PRO A 337 -12.78 -16.97 28.81
C PRO A 337 -13.19 -16.83 27.34
N ARG A 338 -13.68 -17.92 26.73
CA ARG A 338 -14.10 -17.94 25.32
C ARG A 338 -15.22 -16.94 24.99
N THR A 339 -15.94 -16.46 26.02
CA THR A 339 -17.00 -15.45 25.90
C THR A 339 -16.48 -14.01 25.85
N HIS A 340 -15.19 -13.79 26.07
CA HIS A 340 -14.60 -12.46 25.99
C HIS A 340 -14.67 -11.93 24.54
N ALA A 341 -15.13 -10.70 24.36
CA ALA A 341 -15.40 -10.12 23.05
C ALA A 341 -14.20 -10.20 22.10
N ASP A 342 -12.98 -9.97 22.63
CA ASP A 342 -11.77 -10.03 21.82
C ASP A 342 -11.48 -11.44 21.27
N LYS A 343 -11.73 -12.49 22.06
CA LYS A 343 -11.55 -13.88 21.63
C LYS A 343 -12.61 -14.28 20.61
N ILE A 344 -13.85 -13.82 20.79
CA ILE A 344 -14.92 -14.07 19.82
C ILE A 344 -14.54 -13.42 18.48
N MET A 345 -14.13 -12.15 18.51
CA MET A 345 -13.75 -11.43 17.30
C MET A 345 -12.54 -12.06 16.61
N ALA A 346 -11.51 -12.45 17.35
CA ALA A 346 -10.36 -13.17 16.79
C ALA A 346 -10.77 -14.54 16.19
N CYS A 347 -11.71 -15.24 16.82
CA CYS A 347 -12.25 -16.51 16.32
C CYS A 347 -13.06 -16.34 15.02
N VAL A 348 -13.72 -15.19 14.83
CA VAL A 348 -14.44 -14.84 13.60
C VAL A 348 -13.48 -14.36 12.50
N MET A 349 -12.46 -13.56 12.85
CA MET A 349 -11.50 -13.03 11.88
C MET A 349 -10.67 -14.10 11.19
N LEU A 350 -10.27 -15.14 11.92
CA LEU A 350 -9.41 -16.20 11.39
C LEU A 350 -10.04 -16.93 10.18
N PRO A 351 -11.27 -17.48 10.25
CA PRO A 351 -11.91 -18.12 9.10
C PRO A 351 -12.22 -17.12 7.98
N VAL A 352 -12.60 -15.88 8.30
CA VAL A 352 -12.82 -14.86 7.27
C VAL A 352 -11.53 -14.56 6.51
N GLY A 353 -10.41 -14.41 7.20
CA GLY A 353 -9.10 -14.25 6.58
C GLY A 353 -8.70 -15.41 5.69
N ALA A 354 -8.98 -16.65 6.12
CA ALA A 354 -8.74 -17.84 5.32
C ALA A 354 -9.59 -17.85 4.03
N VAL A 355 -10.87 -17.46 4.12
CA VAL A 355 -11.75 -17.34 2.95
C VAL A 355 -11.26 -16.25 2.00
N VAL A 356 -10.91 -15.06 2.51
CA VAL A 356 -10.37 -13.96 1.69
C VAL A 356 -9.08 -14.37 0.98
N MET A 357 -8.17 -15.05 1.69
CA MET A 357 -6.92 -15.55 1.11
C MET A 357 -7.17 -16.59 0.01
N VAL A 358 -7.97 -17.62 0.28
CA VAL A 358 -8.22 -18.71 -0.68
C VAL A 358 -9.00 -18.22 -1.89
N VAL A 359 -10.10 -17.50 -1.67
CA VAL A 359 -10.93 -16.99 -2.75
C VAL A 359 -10.18 -15.91 -3.53
N GLY A 360 -9.46 -15.01 -2.85
CA GLY A 360 -8.64 -13.99 -3.50
C GLY A 360 -7.57 -14.61 -4.40
N PHE A 361 -6.87 -15.65 -3.94
CA PHE A 361 -5.88 -16.37 -4.73
C PHE A 361 -6.48 -17.09 -5.95
N VAL A 362 -7.57 -17.84 -5.75
CA VAL A 362 -8.26 -18.53 -6.85
C VAL A 362 -8.75 -17.53 -7.89
N MET A 363 -9.34 -16.42 -7.45
CA MET A 363 -9.84 -15.39 -8.34
C MET A 363 -8.71 -14.68 -9.10
N ALA A 364 -7.58 -14.36 -8.45
CA ALA A 364 -6.41 -13.76 -9.11
C ALA A 364 -5.84 -14.64 -10.24
N ILE A 365 -5.94 -15.97 -10.12
CA ILE A 365 -5.45 -16.91 -11.14
C ILE A 365 -6.49 -17.15 -12.24
N THR A 366 -7.76 -17.31 -11.86
CA THR A 366 -8.84 -17.70 -12.79
C THR A 366 -9.38 -16.53 -13.60
N ASN A 367 -9.35 -15.32 -13.05
CA ASN A 367 -9.83 -14.10 -13.69
C ASN A 367 -8.72 -13.04 -13.62
N PRO A 368 -7.58 -13.25 -14.31
CA PRO A 368 -6.51 -12.27 -14.34
C PRO A 368 -7.00 -10.98 -15.02
N GLN A 369 -6.64 -9.84 -14.45
CA GLN A 369 -7.00 -8.54 -15.03
C GLN A 369 -6.27 -8.30 -16.35
N ASP A 370 -6.98 -7.72 -17.32
CA ASP A 370 -6.41 -7.35 -18.62
C ASP A 370 -5.29 -6.32 -18.46
N CYS A 371 -4.14 -6.60 -19.07
CA CYS A 371 -2.99 -5.71 -19.04
C CYS A 371 -3.06 -4.70 -20.20
N THR A 372 -3.77 -3.59 -20.02
CA THR A 372 -3.76 -2.49 -20.99
C THR A 372 -2.53 -1.60 -20.77
N HIS A 373 -1.45 -1.88 -21.50
CA HIS A 373 -0.20 -1.11 -21.42
C HIS A 373 -0.13 -0.01 -22.46
N GLY A 374 0.03 1.24 -22.01
CA GLY A 374 0.42 2.36 -22.87
C GLY A 374 -0.52 2.63 -24.06
N GLN A 375 -1.69 2.00 -24.10
CA GLN A 375 -2.75 2.26 -25.06
C GLN A 375 -3.57 3.42 -24.50
N GLU A 376 -3.77 4.46 -25.30
CA GLU A 376 -4.74 5.48 -24.91
C GLU A 376 -6.14 4.89 -24.94
N MET A 377 -6.99 5.35 -24.02
CA MET A 377 -8.39 4.98 -24.02
C MET A 377 -9.04 5.39 -25.34
N PHE A 378 -9.95 4.57 -25.86
CA PHE A 378 -10.55 4.75 -27.19
C PHE A 378 -11.17 6.14 -27.42
N TYR A 379 -11.66 6.79 -26.36
CA TYR A 379 -12.25 8.13 -26.43
C TYR A 379 -11.22 9.26 -26.58
N CYS A 380 -9.93 9.00 -26.31
CA CYS A 380 -8.87 9.99 -26.53
C CYS A 380 -8.56 10.15 -28.03
N LEU A 381 -8.66 9.07 -28.80
CA LEU A 381 -8.40 9.05 -30.25
C LEU A 381 -9.45 9.83 -31.05
N THR A 382 -10.66 9.97 -30.53
CA THR A 382 -11.77 10.69 -31.20
C THR A 382 -11.61 12.22 -31.09
N SER A 383 -10.83 12.72 -30.14
CA SER A 383 -10.64 14.16 -29.94
C SER A 383 -9.69 14.80 -30.96
N ASP A 384 -8.78 14.04 -31.57
CA ASP A 384 -7.79 14.57 -32.53
C ASP A 384 -8.28 14.58 -33.99
N ASN A 385 -9.44 14.00 -34.29
CA ASN A 385 -9.98 13.87 -35.66
C ASN A 385 -11.32 14.61 -35.87
N ILE A 386 -11.49 15.82 -35.31
CA ILE A 386 -12.62 16.68 -35.68
C ILE A 386 -12.24 17.54 -36.89
N SER A 387 -12.16 16.88 -38.05
CA SER A 387 -12.50 17.47 -39.35
C SER A 387 -13.37 16.48 -40.13
N PHE A 388 -14.64 16.88 -40.33
CA PHE A 388 -15.86 16.24 -40.89
C PHE A 388 -15.70 15.28 -42.11
N PRO A 389 -16.72 14.48 -42.55
CA PRO A 389 -18.16 14.46 -42.21
C PRO A 389 -18.82 13.06 -41.99
N ASN A 390 -20.09 13.05 -41.56
CA ASN A 390 -21.10 11.98 -41.70
C ASN A 390 -20.59 10.53 -41.81
N ILE A 391 -20.39 9.85 -40.67
CA ILE A 391 -20.43 8.39 -40.63
C ILE A 391 -21.62 7.99 -39.75
N SER A 392 -22.58 7.34 -40.38
CA SER A 392 -23.81 6.82 -39.81
C SER A 392 -23.56 6.00 -38.53
N ARG A 393 -24.50 6.12 -37.60
CA ARG A 393 -24.61 5.43 -36.29
C ARG A 393 -24.47 3.90 -36.29
N SER A 394 -24.18 3.24 -37.41
CA SER A 394 -24.11 1.78 -37.52
C SER A 394 -22.82 1.16 -36.96
N HIS A 395 -21.75 1.94 -36.76
CA HIS A 395 -20.51 1.42 -36.14
C HIS A 395 -20.46 1.54 -34.61
N LEU A 396 -21.43 2.21 -33.98
CA LEU A 396 -21.47 2.39 -32.52
C LEU A 396 -21.99 1.16 -31.76
N GLN A 397 -22.38 0.09 -32.46
CA GLN A 397 -22.92 -1.14 -31.86
C GLN A 397 -21.92 -2.30 -31.75
N LEU A 398 -20.67 -2.17 -32.22
CA LEU A 398 -19.76 -3.32 -32.23
C LEU A 398 -18.94 -3.53 -30.93
N THR A 399 -19.08 -2.67 -29.93
CA THR A 399 -18.29 -2.76 -28.68
C THR A 399 -19.14 -2.83 -27.40
N THR A 400 -20.45 -3.00 -27.51
CA THR A 400 -21.36 -3.25 -26.38
C THR A 400 -21.91 -4.68 -26.33
N GLN A 401 -21.16 -5.68 -26.81
CA GLN A 401 -21.44 -7.09 -26.53
C GLN A 401 -20.45 -7.67 -25.50
N PRO A 402 -20.92 -8.26 -24.39
CA PRO A 402 -20.13 -9.19 -23.60
C PRO A 402 -20.02 -10.51 -24.36
N SER A 403 -18.84 -11.14 -24.31
CA SER A 403 -18.57 -12.55 -24.71
C SER A 403 -19.07 -12.99 -26.09
N LEU A 404 -18.17 -13.05 -27.09
CA LEU A 404 -18.14 -14.05 -28.16
C LEU A 404 -16.89 -13.81 -29.05
N LEU A 405 -15.69 -14.12 -28.53
CA LEU A 405 -14.62 -14.58 -29.42
C LEU A 405 -14.58 -16.10 -29.31
N ASN A 406 -15.11 -16.71 -30.37
CA ASN A 406 -15.31 -18.13 -30.56
C ASN A 406 -13.98 -18.89 -30.41
N HIS A 407 -14.03 -19.98 -29.64
CA HIS A 407 -13.28 -21.22 -29.90
C HIS A 407 -13.17 -21.43 -31.42
N SER A 408 -11.97 -21.35 -32.02
CA SER A 408 -11.64 -22.02 -33.31
C SER A 408 -10.26 -21.69 -33.88
N ILE A 409 -9.17 -21.59 -33.10
CA ILE A 409 -7.81 -21.77 -33.65
C ILE A 409 -6.92 -22.46 -32.60
N PHE A 410 -7.02 -23.79 -32.52
CA PHE A 410 -5.93 -24.73 -32.19
C PHE A 410 -6.48 -26.15 -32.47
N GLN A 411 -6.26 -26.59 -33.71
CA GLN A 411 -5.62 -27.89 -33.92
C GLN A 411 -4.12 -27.69 -33.73
#